data_AF-J7F6A3-F1
#
_entry.id   AF-J7F6A3-F1
#
_cell.length_a   1.000
_cell.length_b   1.000
_cell.length_c   1.000
_cell.angle_alpha   90.00
_cell.angle_beta   90.00
_cell.angle_gamma   90.00
#
_symmetry.space_group_name_H-M   'P 1'
#
loop_
_entity.id
_entity.type
_entity.pdbx_description
1 polymer ?
#
loop_
_entity_poly.entity_id
_entity_poly.type
_entity_poly.pdbx_seq_one_letter_code
_entity_poly.pdbx_strand_id
1 'polypeptide(L)' 'MKKNLWFWGFTDSAETWNGRLAMIGFITVVFIELVTSKGLLYLAGLMD' A
#
# COMPACT_ATOMS: atom_id res chain seq x y z
N MET A 1 -6.53 -20.59 -24.32
CA MET A 1 -5.62 -20.36 -23.18
C MET A 1 -4.76 -19.14 -23.48
N LYS A 2 -5.14 -17.95 -22.99
CA LYS A 2 -4.30 -16.74 -23.10
C LYS A 2 -3.11 -16.94 -22.17
N LYS A 3 -1.91 -17.08 -22.73
CA LYS A 3 -0.66 -17.04 -21.98
C LYS A 3 -0.62 -15.71 -21.23
N ASN A 4 -0.58 -15.81 -19.91
CA ASN A 4 -0.19 -14.78 -18.96
C ASN A 4 1.23 -14.26 -19.29
N LEU A 5 1.34 -13.51 -20.39
CA LEU A 5 2.43 -12.56 -20.57
C LEU A 5 2.15 -11.45 -19.57
N TRP A 6 2.99 -11.39 -18.54
CA TRP A 6 3.07 -10.26 -17.64
C TRP A 6 3.58 -9.06 -18.44
N PHE A 7 2.66 -8.42 -19.16
CA PHE A 7 2.91 -7.17 -19.83
C PHE A 7 3.02 -6.10 -18.74
N TRP A 8 4.23 -5.59 -18.56
CA TRP A 8 4.48 -4.42 -17.75
C TRP A 8 3.85 -3.20 -18.45
N GLY A 9 2.83 -2.63 -17.81
CA GLY A 9 2.06 -1.49 -18.31
C GLY A 9 0.82 -1.23 -17.46
N PHE A 10 0.04 -0.20 -17.81
CA PHE A 10 -1.28 0.05 -17.23
C PHE A 10 -2.26 -1.03 -17.72
N THR A 11 -2.18 -2.20 -17.10
CA THR A 11 -3.12 -3.31 -17.32
C THR A 11 -4.05 -3.43 -16.13
N ASP A 12 -5.31 -3.77 -16.40
CA ASP A 12 -6.38 -3.94 -15.40
C ASP A 12 -5.96 -4.84 -14.22
N SER A 13 -5.16 -5.87 -14.50
CA SER A 13 -4.60 -6.76 -13.47
C SER A 13 -3.58 -6.06 -12.55
N ALA A 14 -2.78 -5.13 -13.08
CA ALA A 14 -1.81 -4.34 -12.31
C ALA A 14 -2.50 -3.25 -11.49
N GLU A 15 -3.54 -2.62 -12.03
CA GLU A 15 -4.37 -1.64 -11.30
C GLU A 15 -5.08 -2.28 -10.10
N THR A 16 -5.67 -3.47 -10.30
CA THR A 16 -6.32 -4.24 -9.22
C THR A 16 -5.32 -4.64 -8.13
N TRP A 17 -4.14 -5.10 -8.53
CA TRP A 17 -3.07 -5.45 -7.58
C TRP A 17 -2.55 -4.23 -6.81
N ASN A 18 -2.32 -3.11 -7.51
CA ASN A 18 -1.86 -1.89 -6.87
C ASN A 18 -2.91 -1.33 -5.88
N GLY A 19 -4.19 -1.36 -6.25
CA GLY A 19 -5.29 -0.97 -5.36
C GLY A 19 -5.35 -1.81 -4.09
N ARG A 20 -5.17 -3.13 -4.19
CA ARG A 20 -5.13 -4.01 -3.00
C ARG A 20 -3.93 -3.73 -2.11
N LEU A 21 -2.74 -3.56 -2.71
CA LEU A 21 -1.53 -3.21 -1.97
C LEU A 21 -1.68 -1.87 -1.25
N ALA A 22 -2.31 -0.88 -1.88
CA ALA A 22 -2.61 0.42 -1.26
C ALA A 22 -3.56 0.29 -0.07
N MET A 23 -4.63 -0.50 -0.17
CA MET A 23 -5.54 -0.75 0.96
C MET A 23 -4.82 -1.42 2.14
N ILE A 24 -3.97 -2.42 1.87
CA ILE A 24 -3.17 -3.09 2.91
C ILE A 24 -2.20 -2.09 3.55
N GLY A 25 -1.45 -1.34 2.75
CA GLY A 25 -0.51 -0.34 3.24
C GLY A 25 -1.18 0.70 4.14
N PHE A 26 -2.37 1.17 3.76
CA PHE A 26 -3.15 2.10 4.58
C PHE A 26 -3.57 1.48 5.93
N ILE A 27 -4.08 0.25 5.93
CA ILE A 27 -4.46 -0.45 7.16
C ILE A 27 -3.25 -0.69 8.06
N THR A 28 -2.12 -1.10 7.49
CA THR A 28 -0.88 -1.32 8.23
C THR A 28 -0.39 -0.04 8.90
N VAL A 29 -0.43 1.09 8.18
CA VAL A 29 -0.07 2.41 8.73
C VAL A 29 -0.98 2.77 9.91
N VAL A 30 -2.30 2.70 9.73
CA VAL A 30 -3.28 2.99 10.81
C VAL A 30 -3.07 2.07 12.02
N PHE A 31 -2.79 0.79 11.79
CA PHE A 31 -2.52 -0.17 12.87
C PHE A 31 -1.25 0.19 13.66
N ILE A 32 -0.18 0.57 12.96
CA ILE A 32 1.07 1.00 13.59
C ILE A 32 0.87 2.29 14.39
N GLU A 33 0.06 3.23 13.89
CA GLU A 33 -0.31 4.45 14.64
C GLU A 33 -1.02 4.12 15.95
N LEU A 34 -2.00 3.21 15.92
CA LEU A 34 -2.75 2.81 17.11
C LEU A 34 -1.86 2.10 18.14
N VAL A 35 -0.97 1.22 17.69
CA VAL A 35 -0.05 0.50 18.60
C VAL A 35 0.99 1.44 19.18
N THR A 36 1.52 2.36 18.39
CA THR A 36 2.61 3.26 18.81
C THR A 36 2.08 4.47 19.59
N SER A 37 0.79 4.81 19.46
CA SER A 37 0.19 6.05 19.99
C SER A 37 0.92 7.33 19.57
N LYS A 38 1.75 7.22 18.53
CA LYS A 38 2.47 8.32 17.89
C LYS A 38 1.89 8.42 16.48
N GLY A 39 1.30 9.56 16.14
CA GLY A 39 0.62 9.75 14.87
C GLY A 39 1.55 9.61 13.67
N LEU A 40 0.95 9.43 12.49
CA LEU A 40 1.58 9.31 11.17
C LEU A 40 2.80 10.21 10.92
N LEU A 41 2.78 11.43 11.47
CA LEU A 41 3.85 12.42 11.36
C LEU A 41 5.14 12.04 12.09
N TYR A 42 5.06 11.28 13.19
CA TYR A 42 6.23 10.78 13.92
C TYR A 42 6.91 9.63 13.16
N LEU A 43 6.13 8.72 12.55
CA LEU A 43 6.67 7.62 11.74
C LEU A 43 7.27 8.13 10.42
N ALA A 44 6.66 9.17 9.83
CA ALA A 44 7.19 9.85 8.65
C ALA A 44 8.46 10.69 8.94
N GLY A 45 8.92 10.76 10.19
CA GLY A 45 10.11 11.50 10.61
C GLY A 45 9.97 13.02 10.53
N LEU A 46 8.74 13.54 10.47
CA LEU A 46 8.48 14.98 10.32
C LEU A 46 8.37 15.71 11.67
N MET A 47 8.14 15.00 12.76
CA MET A 47 8.10 15.55 14.12
C MET A 47 8.90 14.62 15.03
N ASP A 48 9.98 15.16 15.60
CA ASP A 48 10.72 14.59 16.75
C ASP A 48 9.90 14.80 18.04
#